data_AF-A0A7C4ESB3-F1
#
_entry.id   AF-A0A7C4ESB3-F1
#
_cell.length_a   1.000
_cell.length_b   1.000
_cell.length_c   1.000
_cell.angle_alpha   90.00
_cell.angle_beta   90.00
_cell.angle_gamma   90.00
#
_symmetry.space_group_name_H-M   'P 1'
#
loop_
_entity.id
_entity.type
_entity.pdbx_description
1 polymer ?
#
loop_
_entity_poly.entity_id
_entity_poly.type
_entity_poly.pdbx_seq_one_letter_code
_entity_poly.pdbx_strand_id
1 'polypeptide(L)' 'MDGDFLIAQELLKAVRNSITIDWTVRENVRAQMRVIIKRILRKYGYPPDKQARATELVLEQAEVLCKDWKGNA' A
#
# COMPACT_ATOMS: atom_id res chain seq x y z
N MET A 1 20.84 8.43 1.32
CA MET A 1 19.42 8.81 1.42
C MET A 1 18.62 7.78 0.63
N ASP A 2 18.73 6.48 1.00
CA ASP A 2 18.47 5.36 0.06
C ASP A 2 17.69 4.18 0.68
N GLY A 3 17.18 4.32 1.90
CA GLY A 3 16.35 3.28 2.55
C GLY A 3 14.87 3.33 2.16
N ASP A 4 14.38 4.52 1.80
CA ASP A 4 12.95 4.78 1.60
C ASP A 4 12.43 4.12 0.30
N PHE A 5 13.30 3.96 -0.71
CA PHE A 5 12.92 3.40 -2.02
C PHE A 5 12.66 1.88 -1.97
N LEU A 6 13.45 1.13 -1.20
CA LEU A 6 13.25 -0.31 -0.97
C LEU A 6 11.91 -0.57 -0.27
N ILE A 7 11.59 0.25 0.73
CA ILE A 7 10.34 0.18 1.48
C ILE A 7 9.15 0.52 0.57
N ALA A 8 9.27 1.55 -0.26
CA ALA A 8 8.25 1.92 -1.23
C ALA A 8 7.98 0.79 -2.24
N GLN A 9 9.02 0.13 -2.76
CA GLN A 9 8.87 -0.96 -3.73
C GLN A 9 8.24 -2.21 -3.11
N GLU A 10 8.56 -2.52 -1.85
CA GLU A 10 7.99 -3.65 -1.12
C GLU A 10 6.54 -3.39 -0.72
N LEU A 11 6.21 -2.15 -0.35
CA LEU A 11 4.83 -1.68 -0.16
C LEU A 11 4.04 -1.79 -1.46
N LEU A 12 4.60 -1.33 -2.58
CA LEU A 12 3.95 -1.42 -3.89
C LEU A 12 3.68 -2.87 -4.30
N LYS A 13 4.60 -3.81 -4.02
CA LYS A 13 4.37 -5.25 -4.23
C LYS A 13 3.22 -5.79 -3.38
N ALA A 14 3.17 -5.43 -2.10
CA ALA A 14 2.09 -5.83 -1.21
C ALA A 14 0.73 -5.31 -1.70
N VAL A 15 0.70 -4.06 -2.21
CA VAL A 15 -0.47 -3.47 -2.84
C VAL A 15 -0.87 -4.22 -4.09
N ARG A 16 0.07 -4.47 -4.99
CA ARG A 16 -0.19 -5.11 -6.29
C ARG A 16 -0.78 -6.51 -6.12
N ASN A 17 -0.31 -7.28 -5.13
CA ASN A 17 -0.91 -8.57 -4.78
C ASN A 17 -2.34 -8.44 -4.22
N SER A 18 -2.64 -7.33 -3.53
CA SER A 18 -3.97 -7.06 -2.99
C SER A 18 -4.97 -6.56 -4.06
N ILE A 19 -4.50 -6.01 -5.18
CA ILE A 19 -5.34 -5.53 -6.30
C ILE A 19 -6.09 -6.67 -6.99
N THR A 20 -5.53 -7.88 -6.96
CA THR A 20 -6.18 -9.12 -7.44
C THR A 20 -7.43 -9.51 -6.64
N ILE A 21 -7.63 -8.92 -5.46
CA ILE A 21 -8.80 -9.19 -4.60
C ILE A 21 -9.95 -8.29 -5.04
N ASP A 22 -11.10 -8.93 -5.23
CA ASP A 22 -12.37 -8.33 -5.60
C ASP A 22 -12.67 -7.04 -4.79
N TRP A 23 -12.62 -5.90 -5.47
CA TRP A 23 -12.77 -4.56 -4.86
C TRP A 23 -14.20 -4.23 -4.43
N THR A 24 -15.12 -5.19 -4.54
CA THR A 24 -16.47 -5.14 -3.97
C THR A 24 -16.46 -5.02 -2.43
N VAL A 25 -15.35 -5.34 -1.77
CA VAL A 25 -15.15 -5.21 -0.31
C VAL A 25 -14.10 -4.14 0.04
N ARG A 26 -14.27 -2.92 -0.50
CA ARG A 26 -13.36 -1.76 -0.37
C ARG A 26 -12.82 -1.48 1.04
N GLU A 27 -13.65 -1.65 2.05
CA GLU A 27 -13.29 -1.27 3.42
C GLU A 27 -12.40 -2.30 4.12
N ASN A 28 -12.69 -3.59 3.93
CA ASN A 28 -11.91 -4.69 4.50
C ASN A 28 -10.50 -4.74 3.90
N VAL A 29 -10.39 -4.54 2.58
CA VAL A 29 -9.09 -4.51 1.88
C VAL A 29 -8.24 -3.34 2.37
N ARG A 30 -8.81 -2.12 2.50
CA ARG A 30 -8.08 -0.96 3.09
C ARG A 30 -7.66 -1.22 4.53
N ALA A 31 -8.49 -1.88 5.34
CA ALA A 31 -8.12 -2.23 6.71
C ALA A 31 -6.93 -3.21 6.73
N GLN A 32 -6.96 -4.26 5.91
CA GLN A 32 -5.86 -5.22 5.80
C GLN A 32 -4.57 -4.58 5.26
N MET A 33 -4.65 -3.76 4.22
CA MET A 33 -3.49 -3.04 3.67
C MET A 33 -2.85 -2.16 4.74
N ARG A 34 -3.63 -1.40 5.52
CA ARG A 34 -3.10 -0.57 6.62
C ARG A 34 -2.34 -1.40 7.65
N VAL A 35 -2.82 -2.60 7.98
CA VAL A 35 -2.13 -3.51 8.92
C VAL A 35 -0.82 -4.03 8.32
N ILE A 36 -0.81 -4.46 7.05
CA ILE A 36 0.38 -4.96 6.36
C ILE A 36 1.44 -3.87 6.25
N ILE A 37 1.04 -2.67 5.82
CA ILE A 37 1.92 -1.52 5.65
C ILE A 37 2.56 -1.12 6.99
N LYS A 38 1.75 -0.99 8.06
CA LYS A 38 2.27 -0.71 9.41
C LYS A 38 3.25 -1.78 9.89
N ARG A 39 2.99 -3.06 9.58
CA ARG A 39 3.87 -4.18 9.96
C ARG A 39 5.21 -4.11 9.23
N ILE A 40 5.21 -3.79 7.93
CA ILE A 40 6.42 -3.60 7.12
C ILE A 40 7.22 -2.41 7.65
N LEU A 41 6.59 -1.26 7.83
CA LEU A 41 7.26 -0.05 8.33
C LEU A 41 7.90 -0.26 9.71
N ARG A 42 7.21 -0.99 10.60
CA ARG A 42 7.77 -1.35 11.92
C ARG A 42 8.97 -2.29 11.80
N LYS A 43 8.95 -3.24 10.86
CA LYS A 43 10.07 -4.17 10.61
C LYS A 43 11.33 -3.43 10.17
N TYR A 44 11.17 -2.34 9.42
CA TYR A 44 12.27 -1.50 8.93
C TYR A 44 12.67 -0.36 9.87
N GLY A 45 12.08 -0.25 11.07
CA GLY A 45 12.42 0.80 12.04
C GLY A 45 11.96 2.20 11.64
N TYR A 46 10.96 2.30 10.76
CA TYR A 46 10.50 3.58 10.24
C TYR A 46 9.85 4.44 11.35
N PRO A 47 10.19 5.73 11.47
CA PRO A 47 9.65 6.58 12.53
C PRO A 47 8.13 6.77 12.35
N PRO A 48 7.35 6.71 13.45
CA PRO A 48 5.88 6.71 13.41
C PRO A 48 5.28 7.93 12.69
N ASP A 49 5.93 9.10 12.79
CA ASP A 49 5.54 10.33 12.07
C ASP A 49 5.54 10.16 10.55
N LYS A 50 6.48 9.37 10.01
CA LYS A 50 6.59 9.11 8.57
C LYS A 50 5.76 7.91 8.13
N GLN A 51 5.32 7.07 9.05
CA GLN A 51 4.51 5.89 8.73
C GLN A 51 3.14 6.27 8.20
N ALA A 52 2.50 7.28 8.79
CA ALA A 52 1.18 7.75 8.37
C ALA A 52 1.20 8.19 6.90
N ARG A 53 2.15 9.07 6.54
CA ARG A 53 2.32 9.59 5.18
C ARG A 53 2.66 8.49 4.17
N ALA A 54 3.54 7.56 4.53
CA ALA A 54 3.87 6.43 3.66
C ALA A 54 2.65 5.52 3.42
N THR A 55 1.85 5.29 4.46
CA THR A 55 0.62 4.48 4.34
C THR A 55 -0.40 5.13 3.41
N GLU A 56 -0.58 6.44 3.53
CA GLU A 56 -1.52 7.21 2.73
C GLU A 56 -1.13 7.24 1.25
N LEU A 57 0.14 7.51 0.94
CA LEU A 57 0.67 7.48 -0.42
C LEU A 57 0.49 6.11 -1.10
N VAL A 58 0.69 5.03 -0.35
CA VAL A 58 0.55 3.67 -0.86
C VAL A 58 -0.92 3.31 -1.14
N LEU A 59 -1.84 3.78 -0.30
CA LEU A 59 -3.28 3.65 -0.55
C LEU A 59 -3.72 4.46 -1.76
N GLU A 60 -3.22 5.68 -1.92
CA GLU A 60 -3.54 6.55 -3.04
C GLU A 60 -3.02 5.95 -4.37
N GLN A 61 -1.78 5.44 -4.38
CA GLN A 61 -1.22 4.72 -5.54
C GLN A 61 -1.99 3.43 -5.86
N ALA A 62 -2.46 2.71 -4.84
CA ALA A 62 -3.34 1.55 -5.03
C ALA A 62 -4.63 1.94 -5.75
N GLU A 63 -5.27 3.05 -5.33
CA GLU A 63 -6.49 3.54 -5.94
C GLU A 63 -6.29 4.00 -7.40
N VAL A 64 -5.17 4.66 -7.69
CA VAL A 64 -4.83 5.09 -9.06
C VAL A 64 -4.61 3.87 -9.96
N LEU A 65 -3.80 2.90 -9.54
CA LEU A 65 -3.55 1.66 -10.29
C LEU A 65 -4.85 0.87 -10.53
N CYS A 66 -5.77 0.87 -9.57
CA CYS A 66 -7.07 0.22 -9.72
C CYS A 66 -8.05 0.94 -10.65
N LYS A 67 -8.05 2.29 -10.64
CA LYS A 67 -8.85 3.06 -11.61
C LYS A 67 -8.43 2.76 -13.03
N ASP A 68 -7.12 2.61 -13.25
CA ASP A 68 -6.54 2.26 -14.55
C ASP A 68 -6.89 0.82 -14.97
N TRP A 69 -6.96 -0.12 -14.02
CA TRP A 69 -7.35 -1.51 -14.29
C TRP A 69 -8.80 -1.67 -14.77
N LYS A 70 -9.74 -0.85 -14.27
CA LYS A 70 -11.13 -0.87 -14.76
C LYS A 70 -11.31 -0.34 -16.19
N GLY A 71 -10.26 0.20 -16.82
CA GLY A 71 -10.28 0.69 -18.20
C GLY A 71 -9.81 -0.30 -19.26
N ASN A 72 -9.43 -1.54 -18.89
CA ASN A 72 -8.89 -2.55 -19.81
C ASN A 72 -9.55 -3.93 -19.66
N ALA A 73 -10.84 -3.97 -19.32
CA ALA A 73 -11.66 -5.19 -19.33
C ALA A 73 -12.69 -5.11 -20.46
#